data_AF-A0A3T1VU38-F1
#
_entry.id   AF-A0A3T1VU38-F1
#
_cell.length_a   1.000
_cell.length_b   1.000
_cell.length_c   1.000
_cell.angle_alpha   90.00
_cell.angle_beta   90.00
_cell.angle_gamma   90.00
#
_symmetry.space_group_name_H-M   'P 1'
#
loop_
_entity.id
_entity.type
_entity.pdbx_description
1 polymer ?
#
loop_
_entity_poly.entity_id
_entity_poly.type
_entity_poly.pdbx_seq_one_letter_code
_entity_poly.pdbx_strand_id
1 'polypeptide(L)'
;MTNDEARQYFIDKGLSYEKLKDYDIYLLQYFVAKELAKMEKIKDYEFCKLNSPEIHRAKTGIKQAYMTVRSHYYDSRESISFNKCGFIGFAGWASSNNVAPHISGFIKWCDFIAEIEMEGEA
;
A
#
# COMPACT_ATOMS: atom_id res chain seq x y z
N MET A 1 -5.82 -2.10 13.87
CA MET A 1 -4.74 -2.45 12.94
C MET A 1 -3.62 -1.43 13.11
N THR A 2 -2.52 -1.85 13.72
CA THR A 2 -1.25 -1.11 13.78
C THR A 2 -0.42 -1.38 12.52
N ASN A 3 0.69 -0.65 12.36
CA ASN A 3 1.64 -0.90 11.27
C ASN A 3 2.21 -2.32 11.34
N ASP A 4 2.53 -2.81 12.53
CA ASP A 4 3.12 -4.13 12.72
C ASP A 4 2.10 -5.24 12.42
N GLU A 5 0.86 -5.08 12.89
CA GLU A 5 -0.25 -5.98 12.55
C GLU A 5 -0.49 -6.03 11.03
N ALA A 6 -0.38 -4.90 10.33
CA ALA A 6 -0.56 -4.87 8.89
C ALA A 6 0.54 -5.63 8.15
N ARG A 7 1.80 -5.54 8.60
CA ARG A 7 2.90 -6.35 8.02
C ARG A 7 2.68 -7.83 8.25
N GLN A 8 2.29 -8.20 9.48
CA GLN A 8 2.01 -9.58 9.81
C GLN A 8 0.86 -10.11 8.95
N TYR A 9 -0.19 -9.32 8.74
CA TYR A 9 -1.32 -9.70 7.89
C TYR A 9 -0.94 -10.03 6.45
N PHE A 10 0.00 -9.29 5.86
CA PHE A 10 0.54 -9.58 4.52
C PHE A 10 1.20 -10.97 4.47
N ILE A 11 1.97 -11.32 5.51
CA ILE A 11 2.62 -12.62 5.64
C ILE A 11 1.57 -13.71 5.86
N ASP A 12 0.59 -13.47 6.74
CA ASP A 12 -0.47 -14.43 7.07
C ASP A 12 -1.36 -14.76 5.86
N LYS A 13 -1.46 -13.82 4.90
CA LYS A 13 -2.13 -14.03 3.61
C LYS A 13 -1.27 -14.80 2.59
N GLY A 14 -0.09 -15.26 2.98
CA GLY A 14 0.83 -16.00 2.11
C GLY A 14 1.46 -15.14 1.00
N LEU A 15 1.41 -13.81 1.14
CA LEU A 15 1.96 -12.88 0.16
C LEU A 15 3.44 -12.65 0.42
N SER A 16 4.18 -12.41 -0.66
CA SER A 16 5.60 -12.11 -0.61
C SER A 16 6.02 -11.26 -1.81
N TYR A 17 7.17 -10.60 -1.72
CA TYR A 17 7.67 -9.73 -2.79
C TYR A 17 7.87 -10.51 -4.10
N GLU A 18 8.22 -11.79 -4.02
CA GLU A 18 8.48 -12.65 -5.18
C GLU A 18 7.22 -12.99 -5.98
N LYS A 19 6.07 -12.99 -5.32
CA LYS A 19 4.76 -13.24 -5.92
C LYS A 19 4.21 -12.01 -6.63
N LEU A 20 4.39 -10.83 -6.03
CA LEU A 20 3.83 -9.57 -6.52
C LEU A 20 4.34 -9.16 -7.91
N LYS A 21 3.45 -8.64 -8.74
CA LYS A 21 3.70 -8.04 -10.05
C LYS A 21 3.41 -6.54 -10.00
N ASP A 22 3.80 -5.85 -11.08
CA ASP A 22 3.56 -4.41 -11.20
C ASP A 22 2.08 -4.05 -11.06
N TYR A 23 1.18 -4.84 -11.68
CA TYR A 23 -0.25 -4.58 -11.62
C TYR A 23 -0.80 -4.70 -10.19
N ASP A 24 -0.23 -5.56 -9.35
CA ASP A 24 -0.61 -5.65 -7.93
C ASP A 24 -0.30 -4.35 -7.19
N ILE A 25 0.81 -3.68 -7.52
CA ILE A 25 1.16 -2.39 -6.92
C ILE A 25 0.24 -1.27 -7.41
N TYR A 26 -0.18 -1.29 -8.68
CA TYR A 26 -1.22 -0.37 -9.16
C TYR A 26 -2.59 -0.64 -8.52
N LEU A 27 -2.94 -1.90 -8.26
CA LEU A 27 -4.15 -2.25 -7.52
C LEU A 27 -4.08 -1.74 -6.08
N LEU A 28 -2.93 -1.90 -5.41
CA LEU A 28 -2.72 -1.32 -4.09
C LEU A 28 -2.94 0.20 -4.10
N GLN A 29 -2.41 0.89 -5.10
CA GLN A 29 -2.65 2.32 -5.30
C GLN A 29 -4.14 2.64 -5.39
N TYR A 30 -4.92 1.84 -6.13
CA TYR A 30 -6.37 1.99 -6.20
C TYR A 30 -7.05 1.80 -4.83
N PHE A 31 -6.70 0.76 -4.08
CA PHE A 31 -7.30 0.52 -2.76
C PHE A 31 -6.98 1.64 -1.77
N VAL A 32 -5.75 2.14 -1.75
CA VAL A 32 -5.36 3.28 -0.92
C VAL A 32 -6.10 4.55 -1.36
N ALA A 33 -6.15 4.85 -2.67
CA ALA A 33 -6.88 6.00 -3.20
C ALA A 33 -8.36 5.99 -2.77
N LYS A 34 -8.99 4.81 -2.80
CA LYS A 34 -10.39 4.63 -2.39
C LYS A 34 -10.62 4.95 -0.92
N GLU A 35 -9.68 4.59 -0.03
CA GLU A 35 -9.80 4.92 1.40
C GLU A 35 -9.50 6.39 1.67
N LEU A 36 -8.51 6.98 1.01
CA LEU A 36 -8.23 8.42 1.08
C LEU A 36 -9.45 9.26 0.66
N ALA A 37 -10.11 8.87 -0.44
CA ALA A 37 -11.31 9.55 -0.93
C ALA A 37 -12.51 9.46 0.03
N LYS A 38 -12.60 8.40 0.86
CA LYS A 38 -13.63 8.32 1.91
C LYS A 38 -13.35 9.30 3.04
N MET A 39 -12.09 9.41 3.44
CA MET A 39 -11.66 10.34 4.49
C MET A 39 -11.85 11.81 4.07
N GLU A 40 -11.62 12.13 2.80
CA GLU A 40 -11.89 13.46 2.25
C GLU A 40 -13.37 13.87 2.40
N LYS A 41 -14.31 12.94 2.16
CA LYS A 41 -15.75 13.21 2.27
C LYS A 41 -16.20 13.58 3.69
N ILE A 42 -15.49 13.11 4.71
CA ILE A 42 -15.77 13.43 6.11
C ILE A 42 -14.91 14.58 6.65
N LYS A 43 -14.12 15.23 5.78
CA LYS A 43 -13.21 16.36 6.10
C LYS A 43 -12.22 16.08 7.23
N ASP A 44 -11.91 14.82 7.49
CA ASP A 44 -11.03 14.38 8.59
C ASP A 44 -9.62 14.02 8.07
N TYR A 45 -9.23 14.60 6.93
CA TYR A 45 -7.99 14.25 6.25
C TYR A 45 -7.45 15.39 5.42
N GLU A 46 -6.14 15.61 5.52
CA GLU A 46 -5.41 16.56 4.68
C GLU A 46 -5.45 16.09 3.23
N PHE A 47 -5.88 16.93 2.31
CA PHE A 47 -6.02 16.55 0.91
C PHE A 47 -4.69 16.03 0.34
N CYS A 48 -4.65 14.73 0.02
CA CYS A 48 -3.48 14.07 -0.55
C CYS A 48 -3.87 13.29 -1.80
N LYS A 49 -3.08 13.45 -2.87
CA LYS A 49 -3.18 12.64 -4.08
C LYS A 49 -2.01 11.68 -4.15
N LEU A 50 -2.25 10.44 -4.58
CA LEU A 50 -1.16 9.49 -4.85
C LEU A 50 -0.42 9.87 -6.13
N ASN A 51 0.91 9.76 -6.07
CA ASN A 51 1.78 9.77 -7.24
C ASN A 51 1.85 8.39 -7.86
N SER A 52 2.29 8.30 -9.12
CA SER A 52 2.55 7.01 -9.76
C SER A 52 3.61 6.24 -8.97
N PRO A 53 3.42 4.93 -8.73
CA PRO A 53 4.38 4.13 -7.98
C PRO A 53 5.69 3.98 -8.73
N GLU A 54 6.80 4.04 -8.00
CA GLU A 54 8.12 3.67 -8.50
C GLU A 54 8.35 2.19 -8.20
N ILE A 55 8.45 1.34 -9.22
CA ILE A 55 8.53 -0.12 -9.06
C ILE A 55 9.88 -0.62 -9.57
N HIS A 56 10.63 -1.30 -8.70
CA HIS A 56 11.90 -1.94 -9.04
C HIS A 56 11.71 -3.45 -9.06
N ARG A 57 11.86 -4.06 -10.23
CA ARG A 57 11.61 -5.49 -10.44
C ARG A 57 12.79 -6.35 -10.00
N ALA A 58 12.50 -7.56 -9.55
CA ALA A 58 13.49 -8.63 -9.39
C ALA A 58 13.36 -9.63 -10.53
N LYS A 59 14.15 -10.71 -10.50
CA LYS A 59 13.99 -11.83 -11.45
C LYS A 59 12.60 -12.47 -11.31
N THR A 60 12.10 -12.55 -10.08
CA THR A 60 10.76 -13.00 -9.71
C THR A 60 10.11 -11.93 -8.84
N GLY A 61 8.99 -11.41 -9.31
CA GLY A 61 8.22 -10.37 -8.63
C GLY A 61 8.95 -9.03 -8.49
N ILE A 62 8.75 -8.36 -7.35
CA ILE A 62 9.35 -7.05 -7.07
C ILE A 62 10.57 -7.16 -6.14
N LYS A 63 11.49 -6.21 -6.26
CA LYS A 63 12.61 -6.02 -5.32
C LYS A 63 12.29 -4.97 -4.27
N GLN A 64 11.66 -3.88 -4.71
CA GLN A 64 11.20 -2.76 -3.89
C GLN A 64 10.17 -1.96 -4.70
N ALA A 65 9.29 -1.25 -4.02
CA ALA A 65 8.33 -0.35 -4.66
C ALA A 65 7.99 0.81 -3.73
N TYR A 66 7.83 2.01 -4.27
CA TYR A 66 7.56 3.21 -3.49
C TYR A 66 6.31 3.89 -4.02
N MET A 67 5.29 3.97 -3.16
CA MET A 67 4.13 4.82 -3.37
C MET A 67 4.28 6.07 -2.50
N THR A 68 4.03 7.23 -3.10
CA THR A 68 4.06 8.51 -2.39
C THR A 68 2.78 9.29 -2.60
N VAL A 69 2.49 10.18 -1.66
CA VAL A 69 1.43 11.17 -1.76
C VAL A 69 2.00 12.57 -1.94
N ARG A 70 1.21 13.42 -2.57
CA ARG A 70 1.42 14.85 -2.70
C ARG A 70 0.23 15.65 -2.16
N SER A 71 0.54 16.80 -1.59
CA SER A 71 -0.40 17.84 -1.17
C SER A 71 0.13 19.21 -1.61
N HIS A 72 -0.56 20.27 -1.23
CA HIS A 72 -0.13 21.65 -1.43
C HIS A 72 1.17 22.05 -0.70
N TYR A 73 1.61 21.29 0.31
CA TYR A 73 2.84 21.57 1.08
C TYR A 73 3.99 20.59 0.82
N TYR A 74 3.77 19.50 0.06
CA TYR A 74 4.79 18.50 -0.24
C TYR A 74 4.45 17.70 -1.49
N ASP A 75 5.46 17.34 -2.27
CA ASP A 75 5.26 16.63 -3.55
C ASP A 75 5.47 15.12 -3.49
N SER A 76 6.17 14.60 -2.48
CA SER A 76 6.50 13.17 -2.42
C SER A 76 6.78 12.71 -0.99
N ARG A 77 5.71 12.56 -0.20
CA ARG A 77 5.76 11.94 1.14
C ARG A 77 5.35 10.47 1.06
N GLU A 78 5.94 9.63 1.89
CA GLU A 78 5.68 8.18 1.85
C GLU A 78 4.18 7.87 2.02
N SER A 79 3.63 7.03 1.15
CA SER A 79 2.34 6.38 1.38
C SER A 79 2.59 4.97 1.90
N ILE A 80 3.08 4.10 1.02
CA ILE A 80 3.47 2.73 1.33
C ILE A 80 4.80 2.46 0.63
N SER A 81 5.75 1.87 1.33
CA SER A 81 7.04 1.47 0.77
C SER A 81 7.27 -0.03 0.95
N PHE A 82 7.61 -0.72 -0.12
CA PHE A 82 8.16 -2.06 -0.09
C PHE A 82 9.68 -1.92 -0.16
N ASN A 83 10.37 -2.04 0.97
CA ASN A 83 11.81 -1.76 1.04
C ASN A 83 12.63 -2.99 0.66
N LYS A 84 13.83 -2.77 0.12
CA LYS A 84 14.75 -3.83 -0.29
C LYS A 84 15.06 -4.88 0.80
N CYS A 85 14.99 -4.49 2.08
CA CYS A 85 15.18 -5.39 3.22
C CYS A 85 13.94 -6.21 3.60
N GLY A 86 12.85 -6.12 2.84
CA GLY A 86 11.57 -6.78 3.10
C GLY A 86 10.64 -6.00 4.02
N PHE A 87 11.11 -4.90 4.63
CA PHE A 87 10.28 -4.05 5.48
C PHE A 87 9.22 -3.28 4.68
N ILE A 88 7.97 -3.27 5.15
CA ILE A 88 6.89 -2.48 4.55
C ILE A 88 6.65 -1.20 5.38
N GLY A 89 6.89 -0.02 4.80
CA GLY A 89 6.62 1.27 5.45
C GLY A 89 5.18 1.74 5.21
N PHE A 90 4.62 2.45 6.19
CA PHE A 90 3.27 3.03 6.11
C PHE A 90 3.32 4.47 6.61
N ALA A 91 3.30 5.42 5.68
CA ALA A 91 3.24 6.86 5.90
C ALA A 91 3.94 7.32 7.20
N GLY A 92 5.22 6.98 7.40
CA GLY A 92 5.90 7.13 8.70
C GLY A 92 6.05 8.57 9.20
N TRP A 93 5.73 9.56 8.37
CA TRP A 93 5.71 10.99 8.71
C TRP A 93 4.36 11.45 9.27
N ALA A 94 3.32 10.63 9.16
CA ALA A 94 1.95 11.03 9.44
C ALA A 94 1.49 10.62 10.85
N SER A 95 0.51 11.34 11.38
CA SER A 95 -0.17 10.96 12.63
C SER A 95 -0.98 9.67 12.45
N SER A 96 -1.35 9.01 13.55
CA SER A 96 -2.15 7.77 13.51
C SER A 96 -3.42 7.87 12.66
N ASN A 97 -4.13 9.00 12.73
CA ASN A 97 -5.34 9.24 11.95
C ASN A 97 -5.05 9.27 10.44
N ASN A 98 -3.92 9.86 10.05
CA ASN A 98 -3.53 10.00 8.66
C ASN A 98 -2.87 8.74 8.09
N VAL A 99 -2.30 7.88 8.93
CA VAL A 99 -1.79 6.55 8.53
C VAL A 99 -2.95 5.56 8.28
N ALA A 100 -4.05 5.66 9.02
CA ALA A 100 -5.17 4.73 8.97
C ALA A 100 -5.72 4.38 7.56
N PRO A 101 -5.98 5.34 6.63
CA PRO A 101 -6.46 5.01 5.29
C PRO A 101 -5.45 4.21 4.46
N HIS A 102 -4.14 4.43 4.67
CA HIS A 102 -3.09 3.67 3.99
C HIS A 102 -3.09 2.20 4.43
N ILE A 103 -3.17 1.96 5.74
CA ILE A 103 -3.29 0.61 6.30
C ILE A 103 -4.59 -0.04 5.82
N SER A 104 -5.72 0.65 5.87
CA SER A 104 -7.00 0.08 5.45
C SER A 104 -7.00 -0.32 3.97
N GLY A 105 -6.41 0.52 3.11
CA GLY A 105 -6.23 0.20 1.69
C GLY A 105 -5.31 -1.02 1.50
N PHE A 106 -4.19 -1.06 2.22
CA PHE A 106 -3.25 -2.18 2.18
C PHE A 106 -3.89 -3.52 2.55
N ILE A 107 -4.67 -3.56 3.63
CA ILE A 107 -5.31 -4.80 4.10
C ILE A 107 -6.34 -5.32 3.10
N LYS A 108 -7.19 -4.42 2.58
CA LYS A 108 -8.17 -4.78 1.55
C LYS A 108 -7.51 -5.26 0.27
N TRP A 109 -6.36 -4.69 -0.07
CA TRP A 109 -5.54 -5.17 -1.16
C TRP A 109 -4.96 -6.56 -0.88
N CYS A 110 -4.45 -6.83 0.33
CA CYS A 110 -3.97 -8.17 0.70
C CYS A 110 -5.07 -9.23 0.55
N ASP A 111 -6.30 -8.92 1.00
CA ASP A 111 -7.45 -9.80 0.82
C ASP A 111 -7.73 -10.09 -0.66
N PHE A 112 -7.78 -9.03 -1.47
CA PHE A 112 -8.07 -9.13 -2.90
C PHE A 112 -7.01 -9.94 -3.67
N ILE A 113 -5.72 -9.71 -3.42
CA ILE A 113 -4.65 -10.46 -4.08
C ILE A 113 -4.67 -11.93 -3.65
N ALA A 114 -4.86 -12.21 -2.36
CA ALA A 114 -4.92 -13.59 -1.87
C ALA A 114 -6.12 -14.36 -2.47
N GLU A 115 -7.27 -13.70 -2.64
CA GLU A 115 -8.44 -14.28 -3.32
C GLU A 115 -8.14 -14.64 -4.78
N ILE A 116 -7.50 -13.74 -5.54
CA ILE A 116 -7.11 -14.00 -6.94
C ILE A 116 -6.11 -15.15 -7.05
N GLU A 117 -5.12 -15.23 -6.14
CA GLU A 117 -4.16 -16.34 -6.13
C GLU A 117 -4.87 -17.69 -5.92
N MET A 118 -5.86 -17.76 -5.03
CA MET A 118 -6.64 -18.99 -4.80
C MET A 118 -7.51 -19.39 -6.01
N GLU A 119 -8.11 -18.43 -6.71
CA GLU A 119 -8.92 -18.70 -7.91
C GLU A 119 -8.09 -19.17 -9.10
N GLY A 120 -6.82 -18.73 -9.21
CA GLY A 120 -5.90 -19.15 -10.26
C GLY A 120 -5.29 -20.54 -10.07
N GLU A 121 -5.44 -21.14 -8.88
CA GLU A 121 -4.94 -22.48 -8.53
C GLU A 121 -6.01 -23.59 -8.61
N ALA A 122 -7.28 -23.22 -8.86
CA ALA A 122 -8.43 -24.12 -8.98
C ALA A 122 -8.68 -24.59 -10.43
#